data_AF-A0A521ZWP6-F1
#
_entry.id   AF-A0A521ZWP6-F1
#
_cell.length_a   1.000
_cell.length_b   1.000
_cell.length_c   1.000
_cell.angle_alpha   90.00
_cell.angle_beta   90.00
_cell.angle_gamma   90.00
#
_symmetry.space_group_name_H-M   'P 1'
#
loop_
_entity.id
_entity.type
_entity.pdbx_description
1 polymer ?
#
loop_
_entity_poly.entity_id
_entity_poly.type
_entity_poly.pdbx_seq_one_letter_code
_entity_poly.pdbx_strand_id
1 'polypeptide(L)'
;MTPQEEAERPWFIYVLYDPRNGAVRYLGWTINPKVRFRDHLKPSRLAGHQRRDHWIKSLVDNGLRPGMAIIEVGSGEWGRIERKWIAYFRFAGADLTNLTDGGEGALGRRHTEAARAAMSAKRKGRKPSPLAIQRTKELRTGVKRSAELCAKVSAALKGKKKSPEHRTKLSLVALARPPMSVETRQKKRLSMLGKGRGVAMSAETKMKLRAAMLGRGSKQRKAWWATKSPEERSAIAHRGRAKLTPEQRSDAARLGHQTRRERANARE
;
A
#
# COMPACT_ATOMS: atom_id res chain seq x y z
N MET A 1 24.64 -12.12 -6.63
CA MET A 1 25.88 -11.86 -5.91
C MET A 1 26.78 -13.00 -6.30
N THR A 2 27.82 -12.74 -7.07
CA THR A 2 28.71 -13.78 -7.61
C THR A 2 29.56 -14.36 -6.47
N PRO A 3 30.11 -15.59 -6.62
CA PRO A 3 31.02 -16.17 -5.63
C PRO A 3 32.22 -15.26 -5.29
N GLN A 4 32.63 -14.41 -6.23
CA GLN A 4 33.70 -13.42 -6.07
C GLN A 4 33.30 -12.29 -5.11
N GLU A 5 32.06 -11.80 -5.18
CA GLU A 5 31.55 -10.76 -4.27
C GLU A 5 31.34 -11.27 -2.83
N GLU A 6 31.18 -12.59 -2.62
CA GLU A 6 31.14 -13.20 -1.29
C GLU A 6 32.52 -13.26 -0.62
N ALA A 7 33.60 -13.42 -1.40
CA ALA A 7 34.97 -13.46 -0.90
C ALA A 7 35.46 -12.10 -0.40
N GLU A 8 35.03 -11.00 -1.03
CA GLU A 8 35.44 -9.63 -0.69
C GLU A 8 34.63 -8.99 0.44
N ARG A 9 33.56 -9.63 0.89
CA ARG A 9 32.66 -9.01 1.86
C ARG A 9 33.35 -8.89 3.23
N PRO A 10 33.45 -7.68 3.81
CA PRO A 10 34.14 -7.49 5.07
C PRO A 10 33.35 -8.13 6.21
N TRP A 11 34.06 -8.88 7.05
CA TRP A 11 33.62 -9.37 8.34
C TRP A 11 34.35 -8.61 9.45
N PHE A 12 33.71 -8.56 10.61
CA PHE A 12 34.19 -7.88 11.80
C PHE A 12 34.15 -8.87 12.96
N ILE A 13 35.28 -9.06 13.65
CA ILE A 13 35.32 -9.76 14.93
C ILE A 13 35.22 -8.71 16.03
N TYR A 14 34.33 -8.96 16.98
CA TYR A 14 34.06 -8.06 18.08
C TYR A 14 34.11 -8.79 19.41
N VAL A 15 34.41 -8.01 20.44
CA VAL A 15 34.26 -8.39 21.84
C VAL A 15 33.06 -7.68 22.44
N LEU A 16 32.37 -8.35 23.36
CA LEU A 16 31.56 -7.69 24.37
C LEU A 16 32.31 -7.73 25.69
N TYR A 17 32.40 -6.57 26.33
CA TYR A 17 33.06 -6.41 27.62
C TYR A 17 32.08 -5.88 28.67
N ASP A 18 32.35 -6.26 29.92
CA ASP A 18 31.58 -5.79 31.07
C ASP A 18 31.96 -4.34 31.39
N PRO A 19 31.00 -3.39 31.43
CA PRO A 19 31.30 -1.98 31.66
C PRO A 19 31.83 -1.69 33.07
N ARG A 20 31.69 -2.62 34.03
CA ARG A 20 32.08 -2.39 35.43
C ARG A 20 33.58 -2.53 35.64
N ASN A 21 34.22 -3.43 34.90
CA ASN A 21 35.63 -3.79 35.09
C ASN A 21 36.42 -3.94 33.78
N GLY A 22 35.79 -3.70 32.62
CA GLY A 22 36.42 -3.84 31.31
C GLY A 22 36.69 -5.27 30.87
N ALA A 23 36.28 -6.28 31.64
CA ALA A 23 36.57 -7.68 31.33
C ALA A 23 35.85 -8.12 30.06
N VAL A 24 36.59 -8.72 29.12
CA VAL A 24 36.02 -9.33 27.92
C VAL A 24 35.29 -10.61 28.31
N ARG A 25 33.99 -10.68 28.00
CA ARG A 25 33.13 -11.81 28.38
C ARG A 25 32.53 -12.54 27.19
N TYR A 26 32.56 -11.98 25.99
CA TYR A 26 32.06 -12.67 24.80
C TYR A 26 32.81 -12.21 23.56
N LEU A 27 33.03 -13.15 22.65
CA LEU A 27 33.67 -12.93 21.38
C LEU A 27 32.76 -13.45 20.27
N GLY A 28 32.67 -12.74 19.16
CA GLY A 28 31.95 -13.25 18.01
C GLY A 28 32.24 -12.43 16.78
N TRP A 29 31.66 -12.87 15.66
CA TRP A 29 31.85 -12.19 14.38
C TRP A 29 30.51 -11.76 13.76
N THR A 30 30.57 -10.77 12.88
CA THR A 30 29.43 -10.25 12.13
C THR A 30 29.86 -9.48 10.88
N ILE A 31 28.96 -9.35 9.92
CA ILE A 31 29.10 -8.43 8.76
C ILE A 31 28.51 -7.04 9.03
N ASN A 32 27.75 -6.89 10.13
CA ASN A 32 27.13 -5.62 10.52
C ASN A 32 27.16 -5.48 12.05
N PRO A 33 28.18 -4.81 12.61
CA PRO A 33 28.35 -4.65 14.06
C PRO A 33 27.17 -3.95 14.74
N LYS A 34 26.68 -2.85 14.17
CA LYS A 34 25.58 -2.05 14.74
C LYS A 34 24.29 -2.87 14.88
N VAL A 35 23.92 -3.62 13.83
CA VAL A 35 22.74 -4.49 13.87
C VAL A 35 22.93 -5.62 14.87
N ARG A 36 24.11 -6.27 14.88
CA ARG A 36 24.40 -7.37 15.80
C ARG A 36 24.36 -6.94 17.26
N PHE A 37 24.90 -5.77 17.59
CA PHE A 37 24.86 -5.23 18.95
C PHE A 37 23.42 -5.04 19.43
N ARG A 38 22.58 -4.41 18.57
CA ARG A 38 21.16 -4.25 18.87
C ARG A 38 20.45 -5.59 19.05
N ASP A 39 20.82 -6.61 18.26
CA ASP A 39 20.24 -7.95 18.35
C ASP A 39 20.55 -8.65 19.69
N HIS A 40 21.75 -8.47 20.23
CA HIS A 40 22.12 -8.97 21.56
C HIS A 40 21.26 -8.37 22.68
N LEU A 41 20.78 -7.14 22.50
CA LEU A 41 19.96 -6.42 23.48
C LEU A 41 18.45 -6.62 23.30
N LYS A 42 18.01 -7.41 22.32
CA LYS A 42 16.57 -7.65 22.09
C LYS A 42 15.97 -8.45 23.24
N PRO A 43 14.77 -8.10 23.74
CA PRO A 43 14.11 -8.87 24.80
C PRO A 43 13.93 -10.36 24.46
N SER A 44 13.60 -10.67 23.21
CA SER A 44 13.49 -12.07 22.74
C SER A 44 14.80 -12.85 22.79
N ARG A 45 15.95 -12.15 22.75
CA ARG A 45 17.28 -12.75 22.87
C ARG A 45 17.70 -12.91 24.32
N LEU A 46 17.40 -11.92 25.15
CA LEU A 46 17.64 -11.96 26.60
C LEU A 46 16.78 -13.00 27.33
N ALA A 47 15.67 -13.42 26.73
CA ALA A 47 14.88 -14.57 27.17
C ALA A 47 15.48 -15.94 26.77
N GLY A 48 16.63 -15.96 26.11
CA GLY A 48 17.34 -17.19 25.74
C GLY A 48 17.98 -17.90 26.94
N HIS A 49 18.59 -19.05 26.67
CA HIS A 49 19.19 -19.93 27.69
C HIS A 49 20.72 -20.01 27.60
N GLN A 50 21.36 -19.16 26.79
CA GLN A 50 22.82 -19.18 26.66
C GLN A 50 23.45 -18.37 27.81
N ARG A 51 24.63 -18.80 28.27
CA ARG A 51 25.40 -18.11 29.31
C ARG A 51 25.61 -16.62 29.00
N ARG A 52 25.90 -16.29 27.73
CA ARG A 52 25.98 -14.91 27.24
C ARG A 52 24.66 -14.15 27.48
N ASP A 53 23.52 -14.75 27.14
CA ASP A 53 22.21 -14.08 27.23
C ASP A 53 21.86 -13.77 28.68
N HIS A 54 22.13 -14.72 29.60
CA HIS A 54 21.96 -14.50 31.05
C HIS A 54 22.88 -13.41 31.59
N TRP A 55 24.14 -13.36 31.16
CA TRP A 55 25.09 -12.30 31.55
C TRP A 55 24.65 -10.93 31.02
N ILE A 56 24.27 -10.82 29.75
CA ILE A 56 23.79 -9.54 29.21
C ILE A 56 22.49 -9.13 29.91
N LYS A 57 21.59 -10.07 30.18
CA LYS A 57 20.36 -9.81 30.93
C LYS A 57 20.67 -9.25 32.32
N SER A 58 21.61 -9.86 33.05
CA SER A 58 21.96 -9.36 34.40
C SER A 58 22.55 -7.94 34.36
N LEU A 59 23.30 -7.57 33.32
CA LEU A 59 23.74 -6.18 33.14
C LEU A 59 22.55 -5.24 32.91
N VAL A 60 21.63 -5.60 32.01
CA VAL A 60 20.46 -4.79 31.66
C VAL A 60 19.52 -4.60 32.85
N ASP A 61 19.29 -5.66 33.64
CA ASP A 61 18.45 -5.61 34.84
C ASP A 61 19.04 -4.67 35.91
N ASN A 62 20.36 -4.46 35.90
CA ASN A 62 21.07 -3.48 36.74
C ASN A 62 21.22 -2.09 36.09
N GLY A 63 20.49 -1.80 35.00
CA GLY A 63 20.58 -0.52 34.29
C GLY A 63 21.85 -0.31 33.48
N LEU A 64 22.68 -1.35 33.31
CA LEU A 64 23.93 -1.31 32.57
C LEU A 64 23.80 -1.97 31.20
N ARG A 65 24.79 -1.74 30.33
CA ARG A 65 24.86 -2.36 29.00
C ARG A 65 26.28 -2.85 28.74
N PRO A 66 26.46 -4.01 28.09
CA PRO A 66 27.77 -4.44 27.65
C PRO A 66 28.35 -3.41 26.67
N GLY A 67 29.65 -3.13 26.80
CA GLY A 67 30.38 -2.41 25.78
C GLY A 67 30.73 -3.34 24.62
N MET A 68 30.87 -2.79 23.41
CA MET A 68 31.29 -3.54 22.23
C MET A 68 32.50 -2.86 21.59
N ALA A 69 33.54 -3.64 21.31
CA ALA A 69 34.71 -3.18 20.57
C ALA A 69 35.00 -4.13 19.40
N ILE A 70 35.41 -3.57 18.27
CA ILE A 70 35.88 -4.34 17.12
C ILE A 70 37.37 -4.57 17.33
N ILE A 71 37.79 -5.83 17.27
CA ILE A 71 39.20 -6.20 17.48
C ILE A 71 39.90 -6.59 16.18
N GLU A 72 39.15 -7.04 15.18
CA GLU A 72 39.71 -7.41 13.88
C GLU A 72 38.68 -7.13 12.77
N VAL A 73 39.17 -6.71 11.61
CA VAL A 73 38.39 -6.57 10.37
C VAL A 73 39.12 -7.35 9.28
N GLY A 74 38.39 -8.10 8.48
CA GLY A 74 38.98 -8.86 7.37
C GLY A 74 37.95 -9.29 6.34
N SER A 75 38.40 -10.06 5.35
CA SER A 75 37.57 -10.73 4.33
C SER A 75 37.93 -12.22 4.26
N GLY A 76 37.08 -13.06 3.67
CA GLY A 76 37.33 -14.51 3.58
C GLY A 76 37.20 -15.29 4.91
N GLU A 77 38.26 -16.02 5.29
CA GLU A 77 38.31 -17.06 6.35
C GLU A 77 38.19 -16.54 7.80
N TRP A 78 37.02 -16.00 8.16
CA TRP A 78 36.72 -15.50 9.52
C TRP A 78 36.82 -16.57 10.60
N GLY A 79 36.49 -17.83 10.29
CA GLY A 79 36.41 -18.90 11.29
C GLY A 79 37.76 -19.26 11.90
N ARG A 80 38.86 -19.14 11.15
CA ARG A 80 40.22 -19.30 11.68
C ARG A 80 40.56 -18.19 12.66
N ILE A 81 40.19 -16.96 12.33
CA ILE A 81 40.54 -15.78 13.12
C ILE A 81 39.70 -15.72 14.41
N GLU A 82 38.43 -16.10 14.36
CA GLU A 82 37.59 -16.22 15.56
C GLU A 82 38.16 -17.24 16.55
N ARG A 83 38.56 -18.43 16.07
CA ARG A 83 39.20 -19.46 16.90
C ARG A 83 40.49 -18.95 17.54
N LYS A 84 41.34 -18.26 16.76
CA LYS A 84 42.57 -17.64 17.27
C LYS A 84 42.29 -16.71 18.45
N TRP A 85 41.31 -15.81 18.32
CA TRP A 85 41.00 -14.85 19.38
C TRP A 85 40.35 -15.50 20.60
N ILE A 86 39.43 -16.46 20.42
CA ILE A 86 38.85 -17.20 21.55
C ILE A 86 39.94 -17.93 22.34
N ALA A 87 40.87 -18.60 21.65
CA ALA A 87 42.01 -19.26 22.27
C ALA A 87 42.92 -18.27 23.02
N TYR A 88 43.26 -17.15 22.40
CA TYR A 88 44.08 -16.10 23.02
C TYR A 88 43.45 -15.56 24.31
N PHE A 89 42.17 -15.20 24.29
CA PHE A 89 41.51 -14.63 25.47
C PHE A 89 41.33 -15.66 26.59
N ARG A 90 41.06 -16.93 26.26
CA ARG A 90 41.05 -18.01 27.26
C ARG A 90 42.43 -18.23 27.87
N PHE A 91 43.48 -18.23 27.05
CA PHE A 91 44.86 -18.33 27.51
C PHE A 91 45.24 -17.15 28.43
N ALA A 92 44.79 -15.95 28.10
CA ALA A 92 44.96 -14.76 28.93
C ALA A 92 44.11 -14.75 30.22
N GLY A 93 43.36 -15.81 30.50
CA GLY A 93 42.55 -15.96 31.72
C GLY A 93 41.17 -15.31 31.67
N ALA A 94 40.68 -14.89 30.50
CA ALA A 94 39.36 -14.28 30.39
C ALA A 94 38.24 -15.32 30.55
N ASP A 95 37.28 -15.01 31.42
CA ASP A 95 36.05 -15.80 31.60
C ASP A 95 35.06 -15.56 30.46
N LEU A 96 35.33 -16.18 29.31
CA LEU A 96 34.47 -16.09 28.13
C LEU A 96 33.18 -16.89 28.30
N THR A 97 32.07 -16.29 27.90
CA THR A 97 30.74 -16.91 27.82
C THR A 97 30.52 -17.69 26.52
N ASN A 98 31.50 -17.73 25.63
CA ASN A 98 31.50 -18.55 24.42
C ASN A 98 31.45 -20.04 24.79
N LEU A 99 30.45 -20.76 24.24
CA LEU A 99 30.26 -22.19 24.50
C LEU A 99 31.24 -23.06 23.71
N THR A 100 31.55 -22.69 22.47
CA THR A 100 32.45 -23.43 21.57
C THR A 100 33.73 -22.64 21.31
N ASP A 101 34.71 -23.28 20.69
CA ASP A 101 36.01 -22.69 20.36
C ASP A 101 35.94 -21.70 19.18
N GLY A 102 34.78 -21.61 18.52
CA GLY A 102 34.53 -20.74 17.37
C GLY A 102 34.74 -21.43 16.03
N GLY A 103 34.49 -20.70 14.94
CA GLY A 103 34.55 -21.24 13.58
C GLY A 103 33.26 -21.92 13.11
N GLU A 104 32.21 -21.86 13.93
CA GLU A 104 30.88 -22.39 13.60
C GLU A 104 29.96 -21.25 13.13
N GLY A 105 29.28 -21.45 12.00
CA GLY A 105 28.37 -20.46 11.42
C GLY A 105 28.48 -20.41 9.90
N ALA A 106 27.50 -19.76 9.25
CA ALA A 106 27.50 -19.58 7.80
C ALA A 106 27.45 -18.09 7.45
N LEU A 107 28.28 -17.66 6.50
CA LEU A 107 28.28 -16.29 6.03
C LEU A 107 26.99 -15.98 5.26
N GLY A 108 26.14 -15.14 5.85
CA GLY A 108 25.05 -14.49 5.13
C GLY A 108 24.06 -15.43 4.43
N ARG A 109 23.81 -16.66 4.94
CA ARG A 109 22.93 -17.68 4.33
C ARG A 109 21.65 -17.04 3.79
N ARG A 110 21.62 -16.78 2.49
CA ARG A 110 20.41 -16.33 1.79
C ARG A 110 19.58 -17.55 1.50
N HIS A 111 18.28 -17.49 1.76
CA HIS A 111 17.38 -18.54 1.30
C HIS A 111 17.48 -18.63 -0.23
N THR A 112 17.73 -19.84 -0.72
CA THR A 112 17.66 -20.16 -2.14
C THR A 112 16.28 -19.78 -2.68
N GLU A 113 16.17 -19.56 -3.99
CA GLU A 113 14.87 -19.24 -4.58
C GLU A 113 13.84 -20.34 -4.32
N ALA A 114 14.27 -21.61 -4.40
CA ALA A 114 13.46 -22.76 -4.02
C ALA A 114 12.99 -22.70 -2.56
N ALA A 115 13.89 -22.40 -1.61
CA ALA A 115 13.51 -22.25 -0.20
C ALA A 115 12.56 -21.07 0.02
N ARG A 116 12.78 -19.94 -0.68
CA ARG A 116 11.90 -18.78 -0.63
C ARG A 116 10.52 -19.08 -1.20
N ALA A 117 10.46 -19.81 -2.31
CA ALA A 117 9.23 -20.27 -2.94
C ALA A 117 8.48 -21.24 -2.01
N ALA A 118 9.15 -22.21 -1.41
CA ALA A 118 8.56 -23.15 -0.45
C ALA A 118 7.99 -22.44 0.79
N MET A 119 8.72 -21.49 1.36
CA MET A 119 8.22 -20.66 2.46
C MET A 119 7.03 -19.79 2.05
N SER A 120 7.07 -19.21 0.85
CA SER A 120 5.97 -18.43 0.29
C SER A 120 4.71 -19.30 0.11
N ALA A 121 4.86 -20.51 -0.47
CA ALA A 121 3.79 -21.47 -0.67
C ALA A 121 3.14 -21.87 0.67
N LYS A 122 3.95 -22.19 1.69
CA LYS A 122 3.45 -22.54 3.05
C LYS A 122 2.70 -21.39 3.75
N ARG A 123 3.03 -20.13 3.41
CA ARG A 123 2.42 -18.94 4.01
C ARG A 123 1.20 -18.42 3.23
N LYS A 124 1.16 -18.65 1.91
CA LYS A 124 0.06 -18.19 1.07
C LYS A 124 -1.25 -18.80 1.55
N GLY A 125 -2.25 -17.96 1.80
CA GLY A 125 -3.58 -18.39 2.26
C GLY A 125 -3.74 -18.56 3.78
N ARG A 126 -2.66 -18.51 4.58
CA ARG A 126 -2.78 -18.52 6.05
C ARG A 126 -3.44 -17.23 6.52
N LYS A 127 -4.57 -17.35 7.22
CA LYS A 127 -5.25 -16.22 7.86
C LYS A 127 -4.66 -16.02 9.26
N PRO A 128 -4.37 -14.78 9.69
CA PRO A 128 -3.99 -14.50 11.07
C PRO A 128 -5.10 -14.92 12.04
N SER A 129 -4.75 -15.21 13.30
CA SER A 129 -5.74 -15.53 14.32
C SER A 129 -6.68 -14.34 14.60
N PRO A 130 -7.92 -14.58 15.07
CA PRO A 130 -8.85 -13.50 15.40
C PRO A 130 -8.26 -12.44 16.33
N LEU A 131 -7.52 -12.88 17.36
CA LEU A 131 -6.80 -12.01 18.29
C LEU A 131 -5.75 -11.12 17.59
N ALA A 132 -5.01 -11.68 16.64
CA ALA A 132 -3.99 -10.91 15.89
C ALA A 132 -4.64 -9.87 14.96
N ILE A 133 -5.78 -10.19 14.37
CA ILE A 133 -6.57 -9.25 13.57
C ILE A 133 -7.06 -8.10 14.45
N GLN A 134 -7.59 -8.41 15.63
CA GLN A 134 -8.08 -7.42 16.58
C GLN A 134 -6.98 -6.45 17.04
N ARG A 135 -5.83 -6.96 17.52
CA ARG A 135 -4.68 -6.13 17.92
C ARG A 135 -4.21 -5.21 16.79
N THR A 136 -4.13 -5.76 15.58
CA THR A 136 -3.73 -4.97 14.40
C THR A 136 -4.75 -3.88 14.08
N LYS A 137 -6.04 -4.16 14.25
CA LYS A 137 -7.11 -3.17 14.06
C LYS A 137 -7.01 -2.07 15.10
N GLU A 138 -6.88 -2.40 16.38
CA GLU A 138 -6.74 -1.44 17.49
C GLU A 138 -5.56 -0.49 17.24
N LEU A 139 -4.38 -1.02 16.90
CA LEU A 139 -3.18 -0.22 16.63
C LEU A 139 -3.28 0.69 15.40
N ARG A 140 -4.13 0.34 14.42
CA ARG A 140 -4.20 1.04 13.12
C ARG A 140 -5.42 1.94 12.98
N THR A 141 -6.44 1.75 13.81
CA THR A 141 -7.64 2.58 13.79
C THR A 141 -7.27 3.99 14.23
N GLY A 142 -7.67 5.01 13.48
CA GLY A 142 -7.38 6.43 13.80
C GLY A 142 -5.99 6.93 13.36
N VAL A 143 -5.03 6.04 13.07
CA VAL A 143 -3.69 6.45 12.64
C VAL A 143 -3.72 6.91 11.17
N LYS A 144 -3.64 8.23 10.96
CA LYS A 144 -3.51 8.82 9.63
C LYS A 144 -2.08 8.60 9.10
N ARG A 145 -1.96 8.21 7.83
CA ARG A 145 -0.67 8.17 7.14
C ARG A 145 -0.14 9.59 6.97
N SER A 146 1.18 9.76 6.99
CA SER A 146 1.81 11.06 6.72
C SER A 146 1.42 11.59 5.33
N ALA A 147 1.39 12.91 5.19
CA ALA A 147 1.08 13.56 3.91
C ALA A 147 2.06 13.12 2.81
N GLU A 148 3.35 13.02 3.13
CA GLU A 148 4.39 12.54 2.21
C GLU A 148 4.14 11.12 1.71
N LEU A 149 3.78 10.19 2.61
CA LEU A 149 3.49 8.82 2.23
C LEU A 149 2.24 8.74 1.36
N CYS A 150 1.20 9.53 1.68
CA CYS A 150 0.01 9.64 0.86
C CYS A 150 0.34 10.18 -0.55
N ALA A 151 1.20 11.19 -0.64
CA ALA A 151 1.64 11.76 -1.91
C ALA A 151 2.41 10.73 -2.77
N LYS A 152 3.36 10.00 -2.17
CA LYS A 152 4.12 8.93 -2.86
C LYS A 152 3.21 7.83 -3.40
N VAL A 153 2.27 7.36 -2.58
CA VAL A 153 1.30 6.33 -3.00
C VAL A 153 0.39 6.85 -4.12
N SER A 154 -0.08 8.10 -4.00
CA SER A 154 -0.92 8.72 -5.02
C SER A 154 -0.18 8.87 -6.35
N ALA A 155 1.06 9.37 -6.33
CA ALA A 155 1.91 9.50 -7.51
C ALA A 155 2.15 8.14 -8.19
N ALA A 156 2.44 7.09 -7.42
CA ALA A 156 2.68 5.75 -7.95
C ALA A 156 1.45 5.07 -8.57
N LEU A 157 0.24 5.49 -8.18
CA LEU A 157 -1.02 4.94 -8.67
C LEU A 157 -1.68 5.81 -9.76
N LYS A 158 -1.28 7.08 -9.86
CA LYS A 158 -1.83 8.02 -10.84
C LYS A 158 -1.62 7.49 -12.26
N GLY A 159 -2.70 7.39 -13.03
CA GLY A 159 -2.67 6.96 -14.43
C GLY A 159 -2.66 5.44 -14.68
N LYS A 160 -2.50 4.60 -13.65
CA LYS A 160 -2.54 3.14 -13.82
C LYS A 160 -3.97 2.66 -14.08
N LYS A 161 -4.25 2.25 -15.31
CA LYS A 161 -5.53 1.63 -15.70
C LYS A 161 -5.59 0.21 -15.14
N LYS A 162 -6.76 -0.18 -14.62
CA LYS A 162 -7.01 -1.57 -14.20
C LYS A 162 -6.99 -2.49 -15.42
N SER A 163 -6.47 -3.71 -15.27
CA SER A 163 -6.45 -4.70 -16.35
C SER A 163 -7.86 -5.03 -16.85
N PRO A 164 -8.01 -5.47 -18.11
CA PRO A 164 -9.32 -5.86 -18.66
C PRO A 164 -10.04 -6.89 -17.79
N GLU A 165 -9.34 -7.96 -17.39
CA GLU A 165 -9.87 -9.00 -16.49
C GLU A 165 -10.31 -8.47 -15.13
N HIS A 166 -9.60 -7.48 -14.60
CA HIS A 166 -9.99 -6.86 -13.33
C HIS A 166 -11.24 -5.99 -13.51
N ARG A 167 -11.39 -5.33 -14.67
CA ARG A 167 -12.59 -4.53 -14.99
C ARG A 167 -13.82 -5.41 -15.16
N THR A 168 -13.69 -6.56 -15.82
CA THR A 168 -14.81 -7.51 -15.97
C THR A 168 -15.25 -8.05 -14.62
N LYS A 169 -14.32 -8.46 -13.75
CA LYS A 169 -14.64 -8.88 -12.36
C LYS A 169 -15.37 -7.80 -11.58
N LEU A 170 -14.93 -6.54 -11.66
CA LEU A 170 -15.63 -5.43 -11.01
C LEU A 170 -17.02 -5.18 -11.59
N SER A 171 -17.18 -5.33 -12.90
CA SER A 171 -18.47 -5.20 -13.58
C SER A 171 -19.45 -6.28 -13.13
N LEU A 172 -19.02 -7.54 -13.08
CA LEU A 172 -19.83 -8.66 -12.60
C LEU A 172 -20.31 -8.45 -11.17
N VAL A 173 -19.42 -8.00 -10.28
CA VAL A 173 -19.78 -7.67 -8.89
C VAL A 173 -20.75 -6.49 -8.83
N ALA A 174 -20.62 -5.49 -9.70
CA ALA A 174 -21.53 -4.34 -9.74
C ALA A 174 -22.93 -4.72 -10.24
N LEU A 175 -23.01 -5.61 -11.24
CA LEU A 175 -24.27 -6.16 -11.77
C LEU A 175 -24.98 -7.05 -10.74
N ALA A 176 -24.22 -7.84 -9.97
CA ALA A 176 -24.77 -8.71 -8.92
C ALA A 176 -25.21 -7.94 -7.65
N ARG A 177 -24.95 -6.63 -7.55
CA ARG A 177 -25.39 -5.85 -6.40
C ARG A 177 -26.87 -5.49 -6.54
N PRO A 178 -27.69 -5.74 -5.51
CA PRO A 178 -29.08 -5.32 -5.52
C PRO A 178 -29.16 -3.78 -5.59
N PRO A 179 -30.25 -3.24 -6.17
CA PRO A 179 -30.49 -1.81 -6.19
C PRO A 179 -30.47 -1.27 -4.76
N MET A 180 -29.86 -0.08 -4.60
CA MET A 180 -29.75 0.56 -3.30
C MET A 180 -31.14 0.85 -2.73
N SER A 181 -31.36 0.52 -1.45
CA SER A 181 -32.65 0.78 -0.79
C SER A 181 -32.98 2.28 -0.82
N VAL A 182 -34.28 2.58 -0.87
CA VAL A 182 -34.80 3.95 -0.93
C VAL A 182 -34.28 4.77 0.27
N GLU A 183 -34.28 4.18 1.46
CA GLU A 183 -33.79 4.79 2.69
C GLU A 183 -32.28 5.10 2.62
N THR A 184 -31.46 4.16 2.15
CA THR A 184 -30.01 4.37 1.98
C THR A 184 -29.74 5.46 0.93
N ARG A 185 -30.57 5.51 -0.12
CA ARG A 185 -30.49 6.52 -1.16
C ARG A 185 -30.84 7.91 -0.63
N GLN A 186 -31.85 8.01 0.25
CA GLN A 186 -32.22 9.25 0.94
C GLN A 186 -31.13 9.72 1.91
N LYS A 187 -30.60 8.83 2.77
CA LYS A 187 -29.47 9.13 3.67
C LYS A 187 -28.24 9.62 2.91
N LYS A 188 -27.91 8.97 1.78
CA LYS A 188 -26.83 9.44 0.90
C LYS A 188 -27.13 10.80 0.29
N ARG A 189 -28.35 11.03 -0.20
CA ARG A 189 -28.79 12.33 -0.75
C ARG A 189 -28.61 13.43 0.29
N LEU A 190 -29.10 13.23 1.51
CA LEU A 190 -28.95 14.15 2.63
C LEU A 190 -27.47 14.38 2.99
N SER A 191 -26.65 13.32 3.03
CA SER A 191 -25.21 13.46 3.32
C SER A 191 -24.41 14.20 2.24
N MET A 192 -24.97 14.32 1.04
CA MET A 192 -24.39 15.02 -0.11
C MET A 192 -24.93 16.46 -0.24
N LEU A 193 -26.11 16.75 0.31
CA LEU A 193 -26.59 18.10 0.55
C LEU A 193 -25.71 18.74 1.64
N GLY A 194 -24.80 19.63 1.24
CA GLY A 194 -23.87 20.33 2.12
C GLY A 194 -22.40 19.89 1.98
N LYS A 195 -22.13 18.70 1.42
CA LYS A 195 -20.76 18.34 1.00
C LYS A 195 -20.55 18.87 -0.40
N GLY A 196 -19.94 20.05 -0.49
CA GLY A 196 -19.64 20.76 -1.74
C GLY A 196 -18.94 19.89 -2.79
N ARG A 197 -19.73 19.14 -3.56
CA ARG A 197 -19.39 18.77 -4.94
C ARG A 197 -20.11 19.74 -5.84
N GLY A 198 -19.46 20.88 -6.00
CA GLY A 198 -19.93 21.99 -6.81
C GLY A 198 -20.10 23.21 -5.94
N VAL A 199 -19.12 24.10 -5.97
CA VAL A 199 -19.40 25.54 -6.02
C VAL A 199 -20.64 25.70 -6.89
N ALA A 200 -21.67 26.42 -6.42
CA ALA A 200 -22.84 26.72 -7.23
C ALA A 200 -22.33 27.24 -8.58
N MET A 201 -22.47 26.43 -9.64
CA MET A 201 -21.85 26.77 -10.92
C MET A 201 -22.34 28.15 -11.32
N SER A 202 -21.41 29.07 -11.64
CA SER A 202 -21.78 30.40 -12.10
C SER A 202 -22.77 30.27 -13.26
N ALA A 203 -23.67 31.24 -13.40
CA ALA A 203 -24.62 31.26 -14.51
C ALA A 203 -23.93 31.07 -15.86
N GLU A 204 -22.73 31.64 -16.01
CA GLU A 204 -21.87 31.50 -17.17
C GLU A 204 -21.36 30.06 -17.38
N THR A 205 -20.93 29.37 -16.33
CA THR A 205 -20.47 27.99 -16.43
C THR A 205 -21.64 27.04 -16.74
N LYS A 206 -22.83 27.32 -16.18
CA LYS A 206 -24.06 26.61 -16.54
C LYS A 206 -24.43 26.83 -18.01
N MET A 207 -24.29 28.05 -18.53
CA MET A 207 -24.50 28.35 -19.95
C MET A 207 -23.50 27.61 -20.85
N LYS A 208 -22.20 27.63 -20.51
CA LYS A 208 -21.16 26.90 -21.27
C LYS A 208 -21.43 25.39 -21.28
N LEU A 209 -21.82 24.82 -20.15
CA LEU A 209 -22.18 23.39 -20.06
C LEU A 209 -23.44 23.08 -20.89
N ARG A 210 -24.45 23.96 -20.86
CA ARG A 210 -25.68 23.83 -21.65
C ARG A 210 -25.40 23.93 -23.14
N ALA A 211 -24.56 24.86 -23.58
CA ALA A 211 -24.09 24.98 -24.96
C ALA A 211 -23.32 23.73 -25.43
N ALA A 212 -22.41 23.20 -24.59
CA ALA A 212 -21.66 21.98 -24.89
C ALA A 212 -22.55 20.72 -25.00
N MET A 213 -23.57 20.62 -24.14
CA MET A 213 -24.58 19.54 -24.18
C MET A 213 -25.49 19.67 -25.41
N LEU A 214 -25.92 20.88 -25.75
CA LEU A 214 -26.76 21.15 -26.93
C LEU A 214 -26.02 20.79 -28.24
N GLY A 215 -24.71 21.05 -28.34
CA GLY A 215 -23.92 20.70 -29.52
C GLY A 215 -23.72 19.19 -29.73
N ARG A 216 -23.35 18.46 -28.65
CA ARG A 216 -23.14 16.99 -28.71
C ARG A 216 -24.46 16.22 -28.85
N GLY A 217 -25.47 16.60 -28.08
CA GLY A 217 -26.80 16.02 -28.16
C GLY A 217 -27.49 16.29 -29.50
N SER A 218 -27.31 17.47 -30.09
CA SER A 218 -27.84 17.82 -31.42
C SER A 218 -27.26 16.94 -32.53
N LYS A 219 -25.94 16.73 -32.58
CA LYS A 219 -25.30 15.91 -33.62
C LYS A 219 -25.71 14.44 -33.53
N GLN A 220 -25.66 13.84 -32.34
CA GLN A 220 -26.10 12.45 -32.14
C GLN A 220 -27.60 12.28 -32.39
N ARG A 221 -28.43 13.24 -31.97
CA ARG A 221 -29.88 13.19 -32.19
C ARG A 221 -30.24 13.38 -33.66
N LYS A 222 -29.54 14.26 -34.39
CA LYS A 222 -29.69 14.40 -35.86
C LYS A 222 -29.27 13.13 -36.59
N ALA A 223 -28.13 12.53 -36.22
CA ALA A 223 -27.68 11.26 -36.79
C ALA A 223 -28.67 10.13 -36.50
N TRP A 224 -29.19 10.04 -35.27
CA TRP A 224 -30.22 9.07 -34.91
C TRP A 224 -31.53 9.28 -35.70
N TRP A 225 -32.00 10.52 -35.85
CA TRP A 225 -33.15 10.81 -36.71
C TRP A 225 -32.88 10.47 -38.18
N ALA A 226 -31.66 10.66 -38.69
CA ALA A 226 -31.27 10.30 -40.06
C ALA A 226 -31.38 8.78 -40.33
N THR A 227 -31.17 7.93 -39.32
CA THR A 227 -31.36 6.46 -39.43
C THR A 227 -32.82 6.01 -39.47
N LYS A 228 -33.79 6.92 -39.33
CA LYS A 228 -35.22 6.60 -39.24
C LYS A 228 -35.99 6.97 -40.50
N SER A 229 -36.88 6.08 -40.94
CA SER A 229 -37.79 6.31 -42.06
C SER A 229 -38.82 7.42 -41.74
N PRO A 230 -39.44 8.05 -42.74
CA PRO A 230 -40.49 9.04 -42.52
C PRO A 230 -41.65 8.53 -41.65
N GLU A 231 -42.03 7.27 -41.82
CA GLU A 231 -43.09 6.61 -41.05
C GLU A 231 -42.68 6.38 -39.58
N GLU A 232 -41.45 5.90 -39.34
CA GLU A 232 -40.92 5.76 -37.98
C GLU A 232 -40.83 7.11 -37.27
N ARG A 233 -40.44 8.16 -37.99
CA ARG A 233 -40.39 9.53 -37.45
C ARG A 233 -41.77 10.01 -37.04
N SER A 234 -42.76 9.79 -37.90
CA SER A 234 -44.16 10.13 -37.63
C SER A 234 -44.70 9.36 -36.41
N ALA A 235 -44.50 8.05 -36.34
CA ALA A 235 -44.94 7.21 -35.23
C ALA A 235 -44.34 7.64 -33.88
N ILE A 236 -43.05 8.01 -33.86
CA ILE A 236 -42.38 8.52 -32.65
C ILE A 236 -42.97 9.88 -32.24
N ALA A 237 -43.25 10.77 -33.20
CA ALA A 237 -43.88 12.06 -32.93
C ALA A 237 -45.31 11.91 -32.39
N HIS A 238 -46.09 10.98 -32.94
CA HIS A 238 -47.44 10.65 -32.45
C HIS A 238 -47.41 10.08 -31.02
N ARG A 239 -46.51 9.15 -30.71
CA ARG A 239 -46.32 8.64 -29.33
C ARG A 239 -45.91 9.72 -28.35
N GLY A 240 -45.10 10.69 -28.79
CA GLY A 240 -44.72 11.84 -27.98
C GLY A 240 -45.92 12.74 -27.66
N ARG A 241 -46.74 13.06 -28.67
CA ARG A 241 -47.95 13.88 -28.51
C ARG A 241 -49.04 13.18 -27.68
N ALA A 242 -49.16 11.86 -27.78
CA ALA A 242 -50.12 11.08 -26.99
C ALA A 242 -49.95 11.25 -25.47
N LYS A 243 -48.72 11.54 -25.01
CA LYS A 243 -48.38 11.75 -23.59
C LYS A 243 -48.67 13.16 -23.06
N LEU A 244 -48.99 14.10 -23.95
CA LEU A 244 -49.27 15.49 -23.60
C LEU A 244 -50.77 15.71 -23.41
N THR A 245 -51.13 16.55 -22.45
CA THR A 245 -52.51 17.02 -22.25
C THR A 245 -52.96 17.90 -23.42
N PRO A 246 -54.28 18.09 -23.64
CA PRO A 246 -54.78 18.96 -24.71
C PRO A 246 -54.21 20.39 -24.67
N GLU A 247 -54.06 20.97 -23.49
CA GLU A 247 -53.46 22.29 -23.27
C GLU A 247 -51.98 22.32 -23.69
N GLN A 248 -51.20 21.33 -23.25
CA GLN A 248 -49.79 21.20 -23.61
C GLN A 248 -49.58 21.01 -25.12
N ARG A 249 -50.52 20.36 -25.81
CA ARG A 249 -50.50 20.23 -27.28
C ARG A 249 -50.78 21.58 -27.95
N SER A 250 -51.72 22.36 -27.43
CA SER A 250 -52.06 23.70 -27.91
C SER A 250 -50.89 24.67 -27.75
N ASP A 251 -50.24 24.68 -26.59
CA ASP A 251 -49.09 25.54 -26.32
C ASP A 251 -47.89 25.18 -27.20
N ALA A 252 -47.63 23.89 -27.40
CA ALA A 252 -46.57 23.44 -28.30
C ALA A 252 -46.84 23.85 -29.76
N ALA A 253 -48.10 23.83 -30.20
CA ALA A 253 -48.49 24.30 -31.54
C ALA A 253 -48.31 25.82 -31.67
N ARG A 254 -48.71 26.58 -30.65
CA ARG A 254 -48.57 28.05 -30.60
C ARG A 254 -47.10 28.47 -30.63
N LEU A 255 -46.25 27.84 -29.84
CA LEU A 255 -44.80 28.06 -29.83
C LEU A 255 -44.16 27.68 -31.17
N GLY A 256 -44.63 26.59 -31.79
CA GLY A 256 -44.18 26.16 -33.11
C GLY A 256 -44.60 27.11 -34.26
N HIS A 257 -45.69 27.86 -34.09
CA HIS A 257 -46.11 28.89 -35.02
C HIS A 257 -45.27 30.17 -34.85
N GLN A 258 -45.09 30.63 -33.61
CA GLN A 258 -44.24 31.79 -33.27
C GLN A 258 -42.81 31.61 -33.78
N THR A 259 -42.18 30.47 -33.48
CA THR A 259 -40.81 30.18 -33.94
C THR A 259 -40.65 30.05 -35.45
N ARG A 260 -41.70 29.64 -36.17
CA ARG A 260 -41.70 29.65 -37.65
C ARG A 260 -41.78 31.07 -38.19
N ARG A 261 -42.63 31.91 -37.59
CA ARG A 261 -42.77 33.33 -37.96
C ARG A 261 -41.49 34.12 -37.70
N GLU A 262 -40.86 33.93 -36.53
CA GLU A 262 -39.57 34.55 -36.20
C GLU A 262 -38.44 34.14 -37.16
N ARG A 263 -38.41 32.87 -37.60
CA ARG A 263 -37.41 32.41 -38.57
C ARG A 263 -37.65 32.90 -40.00
N ALA A 264 -38.89 33.19 -40.37
CA ALA A 264 -39.22 33.80 -41.66
C ALA A 264 -38.75 35.26 -41.65
N ASN A 265 -39.09 36.00 -40.59
CA ASN A 265 -38.70 37.41 -40.43
C ASN A 265 -37.18 37.62 -40.27
N ALA A 266 -36.43 36.61 -39.79
CA ALA A 266 -34.97 36.68 -39.67
C ALA A 266 -34.21 36.30 -40.97
N ARG A 267 -34.93 36.02 -42.06
CA ARG A 267 -34.38 35.68 -43.38
C ARG A 267 -34.66 36.76 -44.45
N GLU A 268 -35.42 37.78 -44.10
CA GLU A 268 -35.54 39.07 -44.83
C GLU A 268 -34.45 40.02 -44.33
#